data_AF-A0A661VK32-F1
#
_entry.id   AF-A0A661VK32-F1
#
_cell.length_a   1.000
_cell.length_b   1.000
_cell.length_c   1.000
_cell.angle_alpha   90.00
_cell.angle_beta   90.00
_cell.angle_gamma   90.00
#
_symmetry.space_group_name_H-M   'P 1'
#
loop_
_entity.id
_entity.type
_entity.pdbx_description
1 polymer ?
#
loop_
_entity_poly.entity_id
_entity_poly.type
_entity_poly.pdbx_seq_one_letter_code
_entity_poly.pdbx_strand_id
1 'polypeptide(L)'
;MNILIINLHSSLNLGDAAIMEETLRQLRVVLPDAHFTLATNNPDTHVQYAAQASVVGTFKSWVYRVDRDKQIRYNLLAIPLALTTAVVAGLTFRFFGRPLYLTRDPEKRRLMEAYFSADLVVNSGGHILTTLRRAAFSYVIIALSSLYAPLVGKPLYMFPQTIGPFHSRPHRWLAEAVLRHTRIVLVRDQELFDEAIRSSAIRRKTLCLPDAAFGLAPGDQERGWEILHEIGIEPMPHMPTVGMTVLQWGEIRRSFEHQSEYEQAMVSLMRYIVREMDGRVLLFGQGLGPSYMEDDRLLARRLRDKADLPPDRAVVIGHVKTPRGLVDVYSTLDILVGTRMHSSIMAMVSNVPVLAVAYTLKKHRGVFRGIGMERWVCDIETINGDRLIEAFRQAWAARKETRRHLARTIPAVRQAALQASHLIAADWENMRASKENRG
;
A
#
# COMPACT_ATOMS: atom_id res chain seq x y z
N MET A 1 2.78 -15.89 21.72
CA MET A 1 2.08 -16.27 20.47
C MET A 1 2.87 -15.73 19.29
N ASN A 2 2.96 -16.44 18.17
CA ASN A 2 3.70 -16.03 16.98
C ASN A 2 2.74 -15.63 15.85
N ILE A 3 2.90 -14.43 15.29
CA ILE A 3 2.12 -13.93 14.15
C ILE A 3 3.04 -13.72 12.96
N LEU A 4 2.72 -14.35 11.83
CA LEU A 4 3.41 -14.12 10.57
C LEU A 4 2.58 -13.17 9.69
N ILE A 5 3.13 -12.01 9.36
CA ILE A 5 2.53 -11.05 8.42
C ILE A 5 3.17 -11.27 7.05
N ILE A 6 2.36 -11.58 6.04
CA ILE A 6 2.82 -11.99 4.71
C ILE A 6 2.46 -10.99 3.62
N ASN A 7 3.09 -11.19 2.45
CA ASN A 7 2.86 -10.43 1.22
C ASN A 7 3.20 -8.94 1.35
N LEU A 8 4.22 -8.62 2.15
CA LEU A 8 4.74 -7.27 2.27
C LEU A 8 5.58 -6.89 1.05
N HIS A 9 5.38 -5.67 0.57
CA HIS A 9 6.24 -5.06 -0.45
C HIS A 9 7.43 -4.34 0.21
N SER A 10 8.27 -3.68 -0.58
CA SER A 10 9.39 -2.85 -0.08
C SER A 10 8.89 -1.68 0.78
N SER A 11 9.60 -1.38 1.87
CA SER A 11 9.33 -0.23 2.74
C SER A 11 9.73 1.10 2.09
N LEU A 12 10.47 1.04 0.97
CA LEU A 12 10.77 2.20 0.13
C LEU A 12 9.52 2.72 -0.60
N ASN A 13 8.46 1.91 -0.71
CA ASN A 13 7.14 2.42 -1.02
C ASN A 13 6.47 2.86 0.29
N LEU A 14 6.49 4.16 0.56
CA LEU A 14 6.02 4.70 1.84
C LEU A 14 4.52 4.47 2.07
N GLY A 15 3.74 4.23 1.00
CA GLY A 15 2.35 3.81 1.13
C GLY A 15 2.20 2.37 1.63
N ASP A 16 2.98 1.44 1.08
CA ASP A 16 2.96 0.04 1.54
C ASP A 16 3.61 -0.07 2.94
N ALA A 17 4.63 0.75 3.24
CA ALA A 17 5.22 0.87 4.57
C ALA A 17 4.18 1.34 5.60
N ALA A 18 3.37 2.34 5.28
CA ALA A 18 2.32 2.83 6.17
C ALA A 18 1.28 1.77 6.51
N ILE A 19 0.82 1.00 5.51
CA ILE A 19 -0.10 -0.12 5.74
C ILE A 19 0.54 -1.15 6.67
N MET A 20 1.82 -1.48 6.43
CA MET A 20 2.54 -2.47 7.21
C MET A 20 2.76 -2.03 8.66
N GLU A 21 3.26 -0.81 8.87
CA GLU A 21 3.43 -0.20 10.19
C GLU A 21 2.10 -0.22 10.95
N GLU A 22 1.01 0.13 10.28
CA GLU A 22 -0.28 0.25 10.92
C GLU A 22 -0.96 -1.10 11.15
N THR A 23 -0.75 -2.08 10.26
CA THR A 23 -1.12 -3.48 10.50
C THR A 23 -0.41 -4.03 11.74
N LEU A 24 0.90 -3.83 11.83
CA LEU A 24 1.72 -4.27 12.96
C LEU A 24 1.30 -3.58 14.26
N ARG A 25 1.15 -2.26 14.24
CA ARG A 25 0.75 -1.46 15.41
C ARG A 25 -0.61 -1.88 15.93
N GLN A 26 -1.61 -2.01 15.05
CA GLN A 26 -2.96 -2.40 15.45
C GLN A 26 -2.99 -3.81 16.05
N LEU A 27 -2.35 -4.79 15.41
CA LEU A 27 -2.27 -6.15 15.96
C LEU A 27 -1.56 -6.19 17.32
N ARG A 28 -0.49 -5.41 17.50
CA ARG A 28 0.25 -5.34 18.76
C ARG A 28 -0.58 -4.72 19.90
N VAL A 29 -1.48 -3.80 19.59
CA VAL A 29 -2.40 -3.21 20.58
C VAL A 29 -3.37 -4.26 21.12
N VAL A 30 -3.93 -5.09 20.25
CA VAL A 30 -4.91 -6.12 20.64
C VAL A 30 -4.27 -7.44 21.11
N LEU A 31 -3.01 -7.68 20.73
CA LEU A 31 -2.25 -8.90 21.05
C LEU A 31 -0.83 -8.50 21.50
N PRO A 32 -0.67 -7.92 22.72
CA PRO A 32 0.59 -7.30 23.16
C PRO A 32 1.75 -8.29 23.32
N ASP A 33 1.47 -9.52 23.71
CA ASP A 33 2.47 -10.59 23.92
C ASP A 33 2.78 -11.38 22.65
N ALA A 34 2.38 -10.87 21.49
CA ALA A 34 2.66 -11.50 20.21
C ALA A 34 4.10 -11.18 19.73
N HIS A 35 4.80 -12.22 19.27
CA HIS A 35 6.02 -12.08 18.48
C HIS A 35 5.64 -12.01 17.00
N PHE A 36 6.19 -11.02 16.31
CA PHE A 36 5.86 -10.75 14.91
C PHE A 36 7.01 -11.15 13.99
N THR A 37 6.68 -11.80 12.88
CA THR A 37 7.58 -12.03 11.75
C THR A 37 6.98 -11.39 10.50
N LEU A 38 7.78 -10.61 9.78
CA LEU A 38 7.40 -9.89 8.56
C LEU A 38 8.01 -10.61 7.35
N ALA A 39 7.17 -11.17 6.47
CA ALA A 39 7.60 -11.73 5.20
C ALA A 39 7.46 -10.71 4.07
N THR A 40 8.60 -10.21 3.57
CA THR A 40 8.67 -9.13 2.57
C THR A 40 9.44 -9.53 1.30
N ASN A 41 9.10 -8.91 0.18
CA ASN A 41 9.80 -9.07 -1.09
C ASN A 41 11.25 -8.53 -1.06
N ASN A 42 11.53 -7.60 -0.15
CA ASN A 42 12.82 -6.93 -0.03
C ASN A 42 13.21 -6.78 1.45
N PRO A 43 13.69 -7.86 2.10
CA PRO A 43 14.06 -7.87 3.53
C PRO A 43 15.00 -6.74 3.93
N ASP A 44 15.99 -6.43 3.09
CA ASP A 44 17.00 -5.40 3.35
C ASP A 44 16.40 -4.00 3.57
N THR A 45 15.22 -3.74 3.02
CA THR A 45 14.53 -2.45 3.19
C THR A 45 13.82 -2.35 4.55
N HIS A 46 13.57 -3.48 5.22
CA HIS A 46 12.81 -3.55 6.48
C HIS A 46 13.69 -3.65 7.72
N VAL A 47 15.01 -3.53 7.59
CA VAL A 47 15.96 -3.61 8.71
C VAL A 47 15.63 -2.59 9.82
N GLN A 48 15.07 -1.43 9.46
CA GLN A 48 14.61 -0.42 10.42
C GLN A 48 13.49 -0.90 11.38
N TYR A 49 12.82 -2.01 11.07
CA TYR A 49 11.79 -2.62 11.92
C TYR A 49 12.30 -3.84 12.71
N ALA A 50 13.60 -4.17 12.61
CA ALA A 50 14.18 -5.35 13.27
C ALA A 50 14.03 -5.33 14.80
N ALA A 51 13.96 -4.13 15.41
CA ALA A 51 13.69 -3.99 16.84
C ALA A 51 12.25 -4.38 17.23
N GLN A 52 11.33 -4.39 16.28
CA GLN A 52 9.90 -4.60 16.51
C GLN A 52 9.42 -5.98 16.04
N ALA A 53 10.07 -6.57 15.05
CA ALA A 53 9.70 -7.83 14.42
C ALA A 53 10.88 -8.49 13.71
N SER A 54 10.85 -9.82 13.62
CA SER A 54 11.76 -10.57 12.75
C SER A 54 11.41 -10.34 11.28
N VAL A 55 12.39 -10.37 10.38
CA VAL A 55 12.16 -10.14 8.93
C VAL A 55 12.68 -11.33 8.13
N VAL A 56 11.86 -11.82 7.20
CA VAL A 56 12.21 -12.90 6.27
C VAL A 56 11.79 -12.56 4.84
N GLY A 57 12.41 -13.20 3.84
CA GLY A 57 11.98 -13.10 2.44
C GLY A 57 10.66 -13.80 2.16
N THR A 58 9.87 -13.33 1.20
CA THR A 58 8.67 -14.06 0.70
C THR A 58 9.05 -15.15 -0.30
N PHE A 59 8.09 -15.99 -0.71
CA PHE A 59 8.29 -16.91 -1.85
C PHE A 59 8.69 -16.17 -3.14
N LYS A 60 8.34 -14.88 -3.27
CA LYS A 60 8.75 -14.07 -4.41
C LYS A 60 10.26 -13.85 -4.42
N SER A 61 10.90 -13.63 -3.25
CA SER A 61 12.35 -13.41 -3.19
C SER A 61 13.17 -14.61 -3.66
N TRP A 62 12.58 -15.80 -3.76
CA TRP A 62 13.26 -17.01 -4.24
C TRP A 62 13.50 -17.01 -5.76
N VAL A 63 12.74 -16.19 -6.49
CA VAL A 63 12.73 -16.14 -7.96
C VAL A 63 12.77 -14.71 -8.51
N TYR A 64 12.83 -13.71 -7.64
CA TYR A 64 12.91 -12.29 -7.95
C TYR A 64 14.02 -11.65 -7.14
N ARG A 65 14.84 -10.84 -7.80
CA ARG A 65 15.83 -9.97 -7.14
C ARG A 65 15.93 -8.64 -7.87
N VAL A 66 16.26 -7.60 -7.12
CA VAL A 66 16.74 -6.34 -7.66
C VAL A 66 18.26 -6.37 -7.62
N ASP A 67 18.91 -6.19 -8.76
CA ASP A 67 20.37 -6.19 -8.81
C ASP A 67 20.96 -4.85 -8.32
N ARG A 68 22.30 -4.76 -8.29
CA ARG A 68 23.02 -3.55 -7.87
C ARG A 68 22.70 -2.33 -8.74
N ASP A 69 22.31 -2.57 -10.00
CA ASP A 69 21.92 -1.55 -10.97
C ASP A 69 20.43 -1.17 -10.85
N LYS A 70 19.76 -1.61 -9.78
CA LYS A 70 18.32 -1.39 -9.52
C LYS A 70 17.40 -1.93 -10.62
N GLN A 71 17.88 -2.92 -11.38
CA GLN A 71 17.10 -3.62 -12.38
C GLN A 71 16.46 -4.88 -11.80
N ILE A 72 15.26 -5.18 -12.27
CA ILE A 72 14.50 -6.35 -11.84
C ILE A 72 14.95 -7.57 -12.64
N ARG A 73 15.37 -8.64 -11.94
CA ARG A 73 15.67 -9.95 -12.55
C ARG A 73 14.79 -11.05 -11.98
N TYR A 74 14.20 -11.84 -12.88
CA TYR A 74 13.43 -13.03 -12.52
C TYR A 74 14.20 -14.30 -12.90
N ASN A 75 14.12 -15.34 -12.05
CA ASN A 75 14.57 -16.69 -12.38
C ASN A 75 13.35 -17.61 -12.46
N LEU A 76 12.68 -17.61 -13.62
CA LEU A 76 11.46 -18.39 -13.82
C LEU A 76 11.71 -19.91 -13.80
N LEU A 77 12.92 -20.35 -14.19
CA LEU A 77 13.30 -21.76 -14.17
C LEU A 77 13.41 -22.33 -12.74
N ALA A 78 13.61 -21.47 -11.74
CA ALA A 78 13.64 -21.90 -10.34
C ALA A 78 12.25 -22.11 -9.72
N ILE A 79 11.16 -21.70 -10.40
CA ILE A 79 9.80 -21.76 -9.85
C ILE A 79 9.37 -23.20 -9.51
N PRO A 80 9.49 -24.20 -10.40
CA PRO A 80 9.01 -25.55 -10.08
C PRO A 80 9.73 -26.13 -8.86
N LEU A 81 11.06 -25.98 -8.80
CA LEU A 81 11.86 -26.45 -7.67
C LEU A 81 11.51 -25.71 -6.36
N ALA A 82 11.30 -24.39 -6.44
CA ALA A 82 10.86 -23.58 -5.31
C ALA A 82 9.51 -24.07 -4.75
N LEU A 83 8.52 -24.28 -5.62
CA LEU A 83 7.20 -24.76 -5.21
C LEU A 83 7.26 -26.19 -4.65
N THR A 84 7.98 -27.10 -5.30
CA THR A 84 8.17 -28.47 -4.80
C THR A 84 8.84 -28.47 -3.42
N THR A 85 9.87 -27.64 -3.23
CA THR A 85 10.54 -27.49 -1.93
C THR A 85 9.55 -27.05 -0.85
N ALA A 86 8.75 -26.01 -1.12
CA ALA A 86 7.77 -25.49 -0.17
C ALA A 86 6.69 -26.52 0.16
N VAL A 87 6.12 -27.17 -0.86
CA VAL A 87 5.04 -28.15 -0.70
C VAL A 87 5.52 -29.37 0.06
N VAL A 88 6.68 -29.94 -0.26
CA VAL A 88 7.22 -31.13 0.43
C VAL A 88 7.49 -30.81 1.91
N ALA A 89 8.16 -29.70 2.20
CA ALA A 89 8.40 -29.29 3.59
C ALA A 89 7.09 -29.02 4.34
N GLY A 90 6.11 -28.39 3.68
CA GLY A 90 4.83 -28.05 4.28
C GLY A 90 3.96 -29.27 4.58
N LEU A 91 3.85 -30.22 3.64
CA LEU A 91 3.08 -31.44 3.83
C LEU A 91 3.72 -32.36 4.87
N THR A 92 5.05 -32.51 4.84
CA THR A 92 5.76 -33.32 5.86
C THR A 92 5.62 -32.73 7.25
N PHE A 93 5.72 -31.41 7.40
CA PHE A 93 5.39 -30.74 8.65
C PHE A 93 3.92 -30.96 9.06
N ARG A 94 2.97 -30.80 8.14
CA ARG A 94 1.53 -30.91 8.42
C ARG A 94 1.10 -32.29 8.92
N PHE A 95 1.72 -33.36 8.43
CA PHE A 95 1.35 -34.74 8.74
C PHE A 95 2.27 -35.42 9.77
N PHE A 96 3.56 -35.06 9.81
CA PHE A 96 4.55 -35.71 10.69
C PHE A 96 5.16 -34.77 11.75
N GLY A 97 4.82 -33.48 11.73
CA GLY A 97 5.40 -32.48 12.64
C GLY A 97 6.88 -32.16 12.38
N ARG A 98 7.50 -32.77 11.36
CA ARG A 98 8.91 -32.59 11.00
C ARG A 98 9.04 -32.27 9.51
N PRO A 99 9.53 -31.07 9.13
CA PRO A 99 9.66 -30.69 7.73
C PRO A 99 10.85 -31.38 7.06
N LEU A 100 10.64 -31.91 5.85
CA LEU A 100 11.70 -32.36 4.96
C LEU A 100 12.12 -31.22 4.02
N TYR A 101 13.31 -30.67 4.25
CA TYR A 101 13.84 -29.59 3.41
C TYR A 101 14.61 -30.12 2.20
N LEU A 102 14.05 -29.93 1.01
CA LEU A 102 14.73 -30.21 -0.27
C LEU A 102 15.76 -29.14 -0.67
N THR A 103 15.91 -28.08 0.14
CA THR A 103 16.84 -26.99 -0.11
C THR A 103 17.86 -26.86 1.02
N ARG A 104 19.08 -26.47 0.67
CA ARG A 104 20.16 -26.09 1.62
C ARG A 104 20.21 -24.59 1.90
N ASP A 105 19.37 -23.80 1.22
CA ASP A 105 19.33 -22.35 1.36
C ASP A 105 18.69 -21.96 2.71
N PRO A 106 19.43 -21.29 3.62
CA PRO A 106 18.93 -20.93 4.93
C PRO A 106 17.78 -19.93 4.88
N GLU A 107 17.74 -19.02 3.90
CA GLU A 107 16.68 -18.01 3.78
C GLU A 107 15.34 -18.67 3.41
N LYS A 108 15.38 -19.67 2.54
CA LYS A 108 14.18 -20.46 2.20
C LYS A 108 13.65 -21.23 3.41
N ARG A 109 14.55 -21.80 4.21
CA ARG A 109 14.20 -22.50 5.45
C ARG A 109 13.58 -21.54 6.47
N ARG A 110 14.19 -20.37 6.70
CA ARG A 110 13.65 -19.33 7.58
C ARG A 110 12.22 -18.92 7.24
N LEU A 111 11.90 -18.75 5.96
CA LEU A 111 10.51 -18.48 5.55
C LEU A 111 9.57 -19.62 5.92
N MET A 112 9.92 -20.87 5.59
CA MET A 112 9.07 -22.03 5.90
C MET A 112 8.90 -22.22 7.41
N GLU A 113 9.98 -22.07 8.19
CA GLU A 113 9.97 -22.09 9.65
C GLU A 113 9.09 -21.00 10.24
N ALA A 114 9.06 -19.81 9.64
CA ALA A 114 8.15 -18.74 10.05
C ALA A 114 6.68 -19.15 9.88
N TYR A 115 6.31 -19.89 8.82
CA TYR A 115 4.96 -20.45 8.69
C TYR A 115 4.70 -21.57 9.72
N PHE A 116 5.67 -22.46 9.94
CA PHE A 116 5.51 -23.60 10.84
C PHE A 116 5.36 -23.18 12.31
N SER A 117 6.11 -22.16 12.72
CA SER A 117 6.10 -21.60 14.08
C SER A 117 4.97 -20.60 14.34
N ALA A 118 4.33 -20.05 13.30
CA ALA A 118 3.22 -19.13 13.44
C ALA A 118 1.99 -19.80 14.09
N ASP A 119 1.33 -19.09 14.98
CA ASP A 119 0.01 -19.47 15.51
C ASP A 119 -1.10 -19.04 14.54
N LEU A 120 -0.94 -17.87 13.92
CA LEU A 120 -1.79 -17.37 12.86
C LEU A 120 -0.99 -16.60 11.79
N VAL A 121 -1.52 -16.56 10.57
CA VAL A 121 -0.93 -15.85 9.44
C VAL A 121 -1.87 -14.72 9.00
N VAL A 122 -1.31 -13.54 8.78
CA VAL A 122 -2.05 -12.34 8.35
C VAL A 122 -1.51 -11.86 7.01
N ASN A 123 -2.38 -11.79 6.01
CA ASN A 123 -2.11 -10.99 4.82
C ASN A 123 -2.18 -9.50 5.19
N SER A 124 -1.09 -8.77 4.91
CA SER A 124 -1.10 -7.32 5.06
C SER A 124 -2.19 -6.68 4.19
N GLY A 125 -2.56 -5.44 4.51
CA GLY A 125 -3.51 -4.69 3.69
C GLY A 125 -2.95 -4.30 2.31
N GLY A 126 -3.68 -3.49 1.57
CA GLY A 126 -3.18 -2.90 0.33
C GLY A 126 -3.81 -3.47 -0.94
N HIS A 127 -3.01 -3.90 -1.90
CA HIS A 127 -3.49 -4.29 -3.24
C HIS A 127 -2.84 -5.59 -3.71
N ILE A 128 -3.07 -6.65 -2.93
CA ILE A 128 -2.33 -7.92 -2.99
C ILE A 128 -2.98 -8.88 -4.01
N LEU A 129 -4.29 -9.15 -3.92
CA LEU A 129 -4.99 -10.08 -4.81
C LEU A 129 -5.57 -9.40 -6.06
N THR A 130 -4.68 -8.94 -6.95
CA THR A 130 -5.08 -8.17 -8.15
C THR A 130 -4.19 -8.48 -9.36
N THR A 131 -4.74 -8.34 -10.57
CA THR A 131 -3.98 -8.62 -11.82
C THR A 131 -3.51 -7.36 -12.54
N LEU A 132 -3.49 -6.20 -11.85
CA LEU A 132 -3.12 -4.91 -12.46
C LEU A 132 -1.61 -4.70 -12.63
N ARG A 133 -0.77 -5.52 -12.00
CA ARG A 133 0.70 -5.38 -12.08
C ARG A 133 1.27 -6.13 -13.28
N ARG A 134 2.36 -5.59 -13.84
CA ARG A 134 3.12 -6.09 -15.02
C ARG A 134 3.38 -7.60 -15.08
N ALA A 135 3.57 -8.26 -13.94
CA ALA A 135 3.91 -9.69 -13.88
C ALA A 135 2.73 -10.51 -13.35
N ALA A 136 1.95 -11.13 -14.25
CA ALA A 136 0.88 -12.08 -13.89
C ALA A 136 1.38 -13.20 -12.94
N PHE A 137 2.65 -13.58 -13.05
CA PHE A 137 3.27 -14.55 -12.16
C PHE A 137 3.45 -14.04 -10.71
N SER A 138 3.63 -12.72 -10.49
CA SER A 138 3.68 -12.17 -9.12
C SER A 138 2.36 -12.39 -8.39
N TYR A 139 1.22 -12.29 -9.09
CA TYR A 139 -0.09 -12.60 -8.54
C TYR A 139 -0.18 -14.06 -8.08
N VAL A 140 0.31 -15.01 -8.89
CA VAL A 140 0.31 -16.43 -8.55
C VAL A 140 1.14 -16.70 -7.30
N ILE A 141 2.36 -16.16 -7.19
CA ILE A 141 3.19 -16.34 -5.98
C ILE A 141 2.51 -15.78 -4.74
N ILE A 142 1.90 -14.61 -4.85
CA ILE A 142 1.19 -13.96 -3.73
C ILE A 142 0.04 -14.83 -3.23
N ALA A 143 -0.75 -15.38 -4.16
CA ALA A 143 -1.84 -16.28 -3.81
C ALA A 143 -1.33 -17.59 -3.21
N LEU A 144 -0.25 -18.17 -3.76
CA LEU A 144 0.39 -19.36 -3.21
C LEU A 144 0.97 -19.12 -1.80
N SER A 145 1.54 -17.94 -1.56
CA SER A 145 2.01 -17.53 -0.23
C SER A 145 0.85 -17.56 0.77
N SER A 146 -0.32 -17.06 0.37
CA SER A 146 -1.52 -17.10 1.19
C SER A 146 -2.04 -18.53 1.42
N LEU A 147 -2.09 -19.36 0.37
CA LEU A 147 -2.53 -20.77 0.45
C LEU A 147 -1.55 -21.67 1.21
N TYR A 148 -0.29 -21.25 1.37
CA TYR A 148 0.68 -22.01 2.14
C TYR A 148 0.29 -22.09 3.63
N ALA A 149 -0.32 -21.03 4.18
CA ALA A 149 -0.82 -21.03 5.56
C ALA A 149 -1.82 -22.17 5.85
N PRO A 150 -2.95 -22.31 5.14
CA PRO A 150 -3.85 -23.44 5.36
C PRO A 150 -3.23 -24.79 4.99
N LEU A 151 -2.32 -24.85 4.00
CA LEU A 151 -1.59 -26.08 3.66
C LEU A 151 -0.81 -26.62 4.88
N VAL A 152 -0.15 -25.74 5.63
CA VAL A 152 0.59 -26.09 6.84
C VAL A 152 -0.28 -26.11 8.11
N GLY A 153 -1.61 -25.99 7.96
CA GLY A 153 -2.57 -26.07 9.05
C GLY A 153 -2.71 -24.78 9.88
N LYS A 154 -2.23 -23.64 9.38
CA LYS A 154 -2.30 -22.35 10.06
C LYS A 154 -3.50 -21.52 9.57
N PRO A 155 -4.24 -20.87 10.49
CA PRO A 155 -5.35 -20.01 10.11
C PRO A 155 -4.85 -18.75 9.40
N LEU A 156 -5.57 -18.36 8.36
CA LEU A 156 -5.26 -17.20 7.54
C LEU A 156 -6.29 -16.09 7.75
N TYR A 157 -5.81 -14.87 7.99
CA TYR A 157 -6.59 -13.65 8.07
C TYR A 157 -6.13 -12.63 7.02
N MET A 158 -6.97 -11.65 6.71
CA MET A 158 -6.65 -10.59 5.76
C MET A 158 -7.00 -9.22 6.35
N PHE A 159 -6.04 -8.30 6.31
CA PHE A 159 -6.31 -6.88 6.53
C PHE A 159 -7.02 -6.25 5.31
N PRO A 160 -7.64 -5.05 5.48
CA PRO A 160 -8.36 -4.37 4.41
C PRO A 160 -7.50 -4.20 3.15
N GLN A 161 -7.97 -4.79 2.06
CA GLN A 161 -7.27 -4.75 0.77
C GLN A 161 -8.24 -4.64 -0.40
N THR A 162 -7.74 -4.17 -1.53
CA THR A 162 -8.46 -4.26 -2.80
C THR A 162 -8.30 -5.68 -3.36
N ILE A 163 -9.42 -6.30 -3.74
CA ILE A 163 -9.48 -7.61 -4.39
C ILE A 163 -10.03 -7.41 -5.80
N GLY A 164 -9.30 -7.90 -6.80
CA GLY A 164 -9.61 -7.67 -8.21
C GLY A 164 -9.19 -6.29 -8.74
N PRO A 165 -9.51 -5.98 -10.01
CA PRO A 165 -10.19 -6.86 -10.96
C PRO A 165 -9.31 -8.06 -11.39
N PHE A 166 -9.96 -9.08 -11.98
CA PHE A 166 -9.31 -10.27 -12.56
C PHE A 166 -9.62 -10.35 -14.05
N HIS A 167 -8.59 -10.33 -14.90
CA HIS A 167 -8.76 -10.41 -16.35
C HIS A 167 -8.94 -11.84 -16.90
N SER A 168 -8.72 -12.88 -16.08
CA SER A 168 -8.85 -14.27 -16.50
C SER A 168 -9.57 -15.12 -15.45
N ARG A 169 -10.28 -16.17 -15.91
CA ARG A 169 -10.97 -17.13 -15.03
C ARG A 169 -10.02 -17.85 -14.07
N PRO A 170 -8.82 -18.30 -14.48
CA PRO A 170 -7.87 -18.92 -13.56
C PRO A 170 -7.41 -17.98 -12.44
N HIS A 171 -7.19 -16.69 -12.75
CA HIS A 171 -6.83 -15.73 -11.71
C HIS A 171 -7.95 -15.58 -10.68
N ARG A 172 -9.21 -15.43 -11.13
CA ARG A 172 -10.37 -15.37 -10.23
C ARG A 172 -10.50 -16.63 -9.38
N TRP A 173 -10.38 -17.81 -9.98
CA TRP A 173 -10.46 -19.08 -9.26
C TRP A 173 -9.40 -19.18 -8.15
N LEU A 174 -8.17 -18.75 -8.43
CA LEU A 174 -7.08 -18.74 -7.46
C LEU A 174 -7.36 -17.76 -6.30
N ALA A 175 -7.90 -16.57 -6.58
CA ALA A 175 -8.34 -15.65 -5.53
C ALA A 175 -9.44 -16.28 -4.69
N GLU A 176 -10.47 -16.87 -5.31
CA GLU A 176 -11.54 -17.54 -4.58
C GLU A 176 -11.02 -18.70 -3.72
N ALA A 177 -10.01 -19.46 -4.17
CA ALA A 177 -9.37 -20.49 -3.37
C ALA A 177 -8.73 -19.90 -2.11
N VAL A 178 -7.95 -18.82 -2.23
CA VAL A 178 -7.37 -18.11 -1.07
C VAL A 178 -8.48 -17.66 -0.11
N LEU A 179 -9.50 -17.00 -0.65
CA LEU A 179 -10.59 -16.43 0.13
C LEU A 179 -11.44 -17.50 0.82
N ARG A 180 -11.65 -18.68 0.20
CA ARG A 180 -12.32 -19.82 0.84
C ARG A 180 -11.58 -20.28 2.10
N HIS A 181 -10.24 -20.29 2.08
CA HIS A 181 -9.43 -20.71 3.22
C HIS A 181 -9.07 -19.58 4.20
N THR A 182 -9.47 -18.34 3.91
CA THR A 182 -9.30 -17.20 4.83
C THR A 182 -10.46 -17.16 5.83
N ARG A 183 -10.18 -16.97 7.12
CA ARG A 183 -11.19 -16.92 8.19
C ARG A 183 -12.01 -15.63 8.14
N ILE A 184 -11.33 -14.49 8.14
CA ILE A 184 -11.92 -13.16 7.97
C ILE A 184 -11.30 -12.51 6.74
N VAL A 185 -12.15 -12.06 5.82
CA VAL A 185 -11.76 -11.31 4.64
C VAL A 185 -12.14 -9.84 4.84
N LEU A 186 -11.15 -8.97 5.01
CA LEU A 186 -11.39 -7.54 5.06
C LEU A 186 -11.06 -6.92 3.69
N VAL A 187 -12.01 -6.18 3.14
CA VAL A 187 -11.84 -5.42 1.89
C VAL A 187 -11.96 -3.94 2.14
N ARG A 188 -11.34 -3.11 1.29
CA ARG A 188 -11.51 -1.65 1.34
C ARG A 188 -12.32 -1.06 0.17
N ASP A 189 -12.64 -1.89 -0.82
CA ASP A 189 -13.39 -1.50 -2.02
C ASP A 189 -14.51 -2.53 -2.27
N GLN A 190 -15.69 -2.31 -1.67
CA GLN A 190 -16.81 -3.26 -1.75
C GLN A 190 -17.27 -3.50 -3.20
N GLU A 191 -17.38 -2.45 -4.01
CA GLU A 191 -17.84 -2.54 -5.40
C GLU A 191 -16.92 -3.41 -6.26
N LEU A 192 -15.59 -3.20 -6.18
CA LEU A 192 -14.62 -4.01 -6.90
C LEU A 192 -14.64 -5.47 -6.43
N PHE A 193 -14.82 -5.70 -5.14
CA PHE A 193 -14.92 -7.04 -4.59
C PHE A 193 -16.18 -7.77 -5.10
N ASP A 194 -17.33 -7.12 -5.10
CA ASP A 194 -18.59 -7.70 -5.58
C ASP A 194 -18.57 -7.98 -7.09
N GLU A 195 -17.93 -7.12 -7.88
CA GLU A 195 -17.68 -7.39 -9.30
C GLU A 195 -16.76 -8.61 -9.51
N ALA A 196 -15.73 -8.72 -8.68
CA ALA A 196 -14.67 -9.72 -8.83
C ALA A 196 -15.06 -11.12 -8.31
N ILE A 197 -15.79 -11.19 -7.19
CA ILE A 197 -16.09 -12.42 -6.46
C ILE A 197 -17.60 -12.64 -6.41
N ARG A 198 -18.05 -13.75 -6.99
CA ARG A 198 -19.49 -14.09 -7.09
C ARG A 198 -19.97 -15.06 -6.01
N SER A 199 -19.06 -15.71 -5.30
CA SER A 199 -19.41 -16.71 -4.29
C SER A 199 -20.08 -16.09 -3.06
N SER A 200 -21.33 -16.46 -2.79
CA SER A 200 -22.10 -16.02 -1.61
C SER A 200 -21.43 -16.41 -0.29
N ALA A 201 -20.83 -17.60 -0.21
CA ALA A 201 -20.12 -18.07 0.97
C ALA A 201 -18.91 -17.20 1.33
N ILE A 202 -18.20 -16.68 0.32
CA ILE A 202 -17.09 -15.76 0.54
C ILE A 202 -17.64 -14.40 0.98
N ARG A 203 -18.64 -13.87 0.27
CA ARG A 203 -19.26 -12.57 0.59
C ARG A 203 -19.78 -12.49 2.04
N ARG A 204 -20.38 -13.57 2.56
CA ARG A 204 -20.92 -13.63 3.92
C ARG A 204 -19.87 -13.43 5.02
N LYS A 205 -18.61 -13.78 4.77
CA LYS A 205 -17.48 -13.60 5.71
C LYS A 205 -16.56 -12.44 5.32
N THR A 206 -17.01 -11.61 4.37
CA THR A 206 -16.29 -10.42 3.94
C THR A 206 -16.88 -9.19 4.59
N LEU A 207 -16.01 -8.35 5.13
CA LEU A 207 -16.39 -7.06 5.72
C LEU A 207 -15.63 -5.95 4.98
N CYS A 208 -16.33 -4.86 4.69
CA CYS A 208 -15.71 -3.67 4.13
C CYS A 208 -15.30 -2.73 5.26
N LEU A 209 -14.00 -2.45 5.37
CA LEU A 209 -13.44 -1.48 6.30
C LEU A 209 -12.54 -0.49 5.55
N PRO A 210 -12.31 0.72 6.08
CA PRO A 210 -11.35 1.64 5.49
C PRO A 210 -9.95 1.03 5.38
N ASP A 211 -9.13 1.62 4.52
CA ASP A 211 -7.72 1.26 4.41
C ASP A 211 -7.00 1.36 5.77
N ALA A 212 -6.10 0.41 6.05
CA ALA A 212 -5.34 0.40 7.30
C ALA A 212 -4.59 1.71 7.54
N ALA A 213 -4.08 2.38 6.49
CA ALA A 213 -3.34 3.63 6.61
C ALA A 213 -4.19 4.81 7.16
N PHE A 214 -5.52 4.72 7.19
CA PHE A 214 -6.34 5.69 7.94
C PHE A 214 -6.15 5.59 9.46
N GLY A 215 -5.56 4.49 9.96
CA GLY A 215 -5.21 4.30 11.37
C GLY A 215 -4.09 5.21 11.88
N LEU A 216 -3.29 5.78 10.96
CA LEU A 216 -2.18 6.69 11.28
C LEU A 216 -2.64 7.86 12.16
N ALA A 217 -1.75 8.31 13.05
CA ALA A 217 -2.02 9.51 13.83
C ALA A 217 -2.06 10.76 12.93
N PRO A 218 -2.90 11.77 13.23
CA PRO A 218 -2.93 13.03 12.50
C PRO A 218 -1.55 13.68 12.38
N GLY A 219 -1.35 14.46 11.31
CA GLY A 219 -0.17 15.27 11.10
C GLY A 219 0.11 16.28 12.21
N ASP A 220 1.39 16.43 12.58
CA ASP A 220 1.89 17.51 13.39
C ASP A 220 2.55 18.56 12.48
N GLN A 221 1.98 19.76 12.45
CA GLN A 221 2.45 20.85 11.59
C GLN A 221 3.81 21.39 12.03
N GLU A 222 4.10 21.41 13.33
CA GLU A 222 5.37 21.90 13.86
C GLU A 222 6.49 20.96 13.40
N ARG A 223 6.31 19.64 13.62
CA ARG A 223 7.21 18.61 13.08
C ARG A 223 7.33 18.65 11.57
N GLY A 224 6.23 18.89 10.87
CA GLY A 224 6.22 19.03 9.42
C GLY A 224 7.12 20.18 8.94
N TRP A 225 7.06 21.33 9.61
CA TRP A 225 7.92 22.47 9.30
C TRP A 225 9.37 22.28 9.74
N GLU A 226 9.63 21.60 10.87
CA GLU A 226 10.99 21.22 11.27
C GLU A 226 11.68 20.40 10.16
N ILE A 227 11.00 19.35 9.66
CA ILE A 227 11.52 18.50 8.59
C ILE A 227 11.77 19.29 7.30
N LEU A 228 10.88 20.23 6.97
CA LEU A 228 11.04 21.09 5.80
C LEU A 228 12.20 22.08 5.96
N HIS A 229 12.38 22.64 7.15
CA HIS A 229 13.48 23.56 7.47
C HIS A 229 14.84 22.86 7.38
N GLU A 230 14.96 21.62 7.87
CA GLU A 230 16.17 20.79 7.74
C GLU A 230 16.65 20.60 6.29
N ILE A 231 15.73 20.71 5.32
CA ILE A 231 16.03 20.59 3.89
C ILE A 231 15.98 21.94 3.15
N GLY A 232 16.02 23.05 3.90
CA GLY A 232 16.11 24.41 3.37
C GLY A 232 14.79 24.98 2.82
N ILE A 233 13.65 24.47 3.27
CA ILE A 233 12.32 24.92 2.82
C ILE A 233 11.64 25.69 3.95
N GLU A 234 11.61 27.01 3.81
CA GLU A 234 10.99 27.88 4.79
C GLU A 234 9.47 28.02 4.62
N PRO A 235 8.73 28.30 5.70
CA PRO A 235 7.34 28.73 5.63
C PRO A 235 7.18 30.05 4.87
N MET A 236 6.17 30.14 4.02
CA MET A 236 5.81 31.37 3.31
C MET A 236 4.32 31.68 3.60
N PRO A 237 4.00 32.48 4.64
CA PRO A 237 2.65 32.60 5.20
C PRO A 237 1.55 33.06 4.24
N HIS A 238 1.91 33.74 3.15
CA HIS A 238 0.98 34.27 2.16
C HIS A 238 0.99 33.52 0.84
N MET A 239 1.84 32.50 0.72
CA MET A 239 2.06 31.75 -0.51
C MET A 239 1.34 30.41 -0.46
N PRO A 240 0.43 30.12 -1.41
CA PRO A 240 -0.14 28.79 -1.59
C PRO A 240 0.95 27.71 -1.64
N THR A 241 0.91 26.73 -0.73
CA THR A 241 1.82 25.58 -0.76
C THR A 241 1.06 24.33 -1.20
N VAL A 242 1.31 23.90 -2.44
CA VAL A 242 0.65 22.74 -3.07
C VAL A 242 1.60 21.56 -3.08
N GLY A 243 1.19 20.44 -2.46
CA GLY A 243 1.91 19.18 -2.60
C GLY A 243 1.50 18.45 -3.87
N MET A 244 2.43 17.77 -4.52
CA MET A 244 2.17 16.94 -5.69
C MET A 244 2.90 15.60 -5.55
N THR A 245 2.22 14.50 -5.91
CA THR A 245 2.89 13.19 -6.11
C THR A 245 2.65 12.71 -7.51
N VAL A 246 3.64 12.05 -8.09
CA VAL A 246 3.60 11.63 -9.50
C VAL A 246 3.99 10.16 -9.65
N LEU A 247 3.49 9.53 -10.70
CA LEU A 247 3.70 8.11 -10.97
C LEU A 247 4.09 7.88 -12.43
N GLN A 248 5.15 7.09 -12.63
CA GLN A 248 5.53 6.57 -13.94
C GLN A 248 4.65 5.37 -14.31
N TRP A 249 3.35 5.60 -14.52
CA TRP A 249 2.37 4.53 -14.65
C TRP A 249 2.60 3.65 -15.88
N GLY A 250 3.05 4.22 -17.01
CA GLY A 250 3.36 3.45 -18.23
C GLY A 250 4.41 2.35 -18.04
N GLU A 251 5.37 2.53 -17.13
CA GLU A 251 6.37 1.51 -16.80
C GLU A 251 5.82 0.37 -15.94
N ILE A 252 4.82 0.69 -15.09
CA ILE A 252 4.16 -0.25 -14.19
C ILE A 252 3.04 -1.01 -14.92
N ARG A 253 2.32 -0.35 -15.82
CA ARG A 253 1.24 -0.89 -16.65
C ARG A 253 1.49 -0.54 -18.12
N ARG A 254 2.04 -1.50 -18.88
CA ARG A 254 2.37 -1.32 -20.31
C ARG A 254 1.19 -0.93 -21.20
N SER A 255 -0.04 -1.25 -20.80
CA SER A 255 -1.24 -0.89 -21.56
C SER A 255 -1.68 0.56 -21.34
N PHE A 256 -0.95 1.34 -20.54
CA PHE A 256 -1.21 2.75 -20.34
C PHE A 256 -0.37 3.57 -21.32
N GLU A 257 -1.03 4.19 -22.29
CA GLU A 257 -0.38 4.91 -23.40
C GLU A 257 -0.32 6.42 -23.17
N HIS A 258 -1.11 6.95 -22.23
CA HIS A 258 -1.27 8.39 -21.99
C HIS A 258 -0.28 9.00 -20.99
N GLN A 259 0.94 8.44 -20.91
CA GLN A 259 1.96 8.92 -19.97
C GLN A 259 2.43 10.34 -20.30
N SER A 260 2.56 10.67 -21.59
CA SER A 260 3.02 12.00 -22.03
C SER A 260 2.00 13.08 -21.70
N GLU A 261 0.72 12.82 -21.96
CA GLU A 261 -0.41 13.70 -21.72
C GLU A 261 -0.58 13.97 -20.22
N TYR A 262 -0.46 12.94 -19.40
CA TYR A 262 -0.44 13.08 -17.94
C TYR A 262 0.73 13.98 -17.48
N GLU A 263 1.95 13.76 -17.97
CA GLU A 263 3.10 14.59 -17.62
C GLU A 263 2.90 16.06 -18.03
N GLN A 264 2.38 16.29 -19.23
CA GLN A 264 2.06 17.63 -19.73
C GLN A 264 0.97 18.32 -18.90
N ALA A 265 -0.05 17.58 -18.47
CA ALA A 265 -1.09 18.10 -17.59
C ALA A 265 -0.52 18.53 -16.24
N MET A 266 0.36 17.71 -15.64
CA MET A 266 1.02 18.03 -14.37
C MET A 266 1.93 19.25 -14.51
N VAL A 267 2.71 19.36 -15.59
CA VAL A 267 3.54 20.56 -15.87
C VAL A 267 2.69 21.81 -16.06
N SER A 268 1.57 21.70 -16.77
CA SER A 268 0.66 22.83 -16.98
C SER A 268 0.06 23.31 -15.66
N LEU A 269 -0.32 22.39 -14.79
CA LEU A 269 -0.79 22.71 -13.45
C LEU A 269 0.30 23.37 -12.59
N MET A 270 1.54 22.87 -12.63
CA MET A 270 2.66 23.49 -11.91
C MET A 270 2.88 24.94 -12.34
N ARG A 271 2.85 25.20 -13.66
CA ARG A 271 2.98 26.56 -14.20
C ARG A 271 1.82 27.44 -13.77
N TYR A 272 0.59 26.93 -13.78
CA TYR A 272 -0.59 27.65 -13.29
C TYR A 272 -0.44 28.04 -11.82
N ILE A 273 -0.07 27.10 -10.94
CA ILE A 273 0.11 27.35 -9.51
C ILE A 273 1.18 28.43 -9.27
N VAL A 274 2.33 28.32 -9.93
CA VAL A 274 3.44 29.26 -9.68
C VAL A 274 3.19 30.63 -10.31
N ARG A 275 2.71 30.70 -11.56
CA ARG A 275 2.61 31.95 -12.32
C ARG A 275 1.33 32.74 -12.06
N GLU A 276 0.20 32.05 -11.87
CA GLU A 276 -1.12 32.70 -11.74
C GLU A 276 -1.56 32.84 -10.29
N MET A 277 -1.13 31.94 -9.40
CA MET A 277 -1.52 31.98 -7.98
C MET A 277 -0.41 32.47 -7.06
N ASP A 278 0.76 32.82 -7.63
CA ASP A 278 1.97 33.09 -6.88
C ASP A 278 2.22 32.02 -5.80
N GLY A 279 2.06 30.73 -6.16
CA GLY A 279 2.22 29.59 -5.26
C GLY A 279 3.56 28.85 -5.37
N ARG A 280 3.75 27.86 -4.50
CA ARG A 280 4.88 26.92 -4.49
C ARG A 280 4.38 25.49 -4.62
N VAL A 281 5.10 24.70 -5.40
CA VAL A 281 4.86 23.27 -5.60
C VAL A 281 5.94 22.45 -4.92
N LEU A 282 5.53 21.50 -4.07
CA LEU A 282 6.40 20.50 -3.45
C LEU A 282 6.10 19.12 -4.05
N LEU A 283 7.04 18.55 -4.81
CA LEU A 283 6.92 17.25 -5.47
C LEU A 283 7.49 16.13 -4.59
N PHE A 284 6.63 15.30 -4.02
CA PHE A 284 7.02 14.27 -3.06
C PHE A 284 7.33 12.92 -3.70
N GLY A 285 8.46 12.33 -3.30
CA GLY A 285 8.78 10.93 -3.59
C GLY A 285 8.05 9.98 -2.64
N GLN A 286 6.90 9.45 -3.04
CA GLN A 286 6.17 8.45 -2.24
C GLN A 286 6.75 7.03 -2.41
N GLY A 287 7.15 6.67 -3.63
CA GLY A 287 7.99 5.51 -3.93
C GLY A 287 9.44 5.92 -4.07
N LEU A 288 10.34 5.29 -3.33
CA LEU A 288 11.78 5.57 -3.30
C LEU A 288 12.62 4.41 -3.87
N GLY A 289 11.97 3.41 -4.47
CA GLY A 289 12.59 2.18 -4.95
C GLY A 289 11.82 0.92 -4.53
N PRO A 290 12.42 -0.27 -4.64
CA PRO A 290 13.86 -0.52 -4.79
C PRO A 290 14.38 -0.44 -6.23
N SER A 291 13.51 -0.55 -7.24
CA SER A 291 13.88 -0.39 -8.64
C SER A 291 13.70 1.06 -9.12
N TYR A 292 14.35 1.43 -10.23
CA TYR A 292 14.13 2.77 -10.83
C TYR A 292 12.68 3.01 -11.26
N MET A 293 11.95 1.98 -11.68
CA MET A 293 10.53 2.08 -12.02
C MET A 293 9.65 2.43 -10.81
N GLU A 294 10.14 2.21 -9.60
CA GLU A 294 9.43 2.45 -8.34
C GLU A 294 9.92 3.72 -7.62
N ASP A 295 10.88 4.47 -8.18
CA ASP A 295 11.42 5.72 -7.63
C ASP A 295 10.76 6.94 -8.28
N ASP A 296 9.73 7.47 -7.62
CA ASP A 296 8.93 8.61 -8.08
C ASP A 296 9.76 9.89 -8.24
N ARG A 297 10.90 9.98 -7.55
CA ARG A 297 11.77 11.17 -7.60
C ARG A 297 12.35 11.39 -8.98
N LEU A 298 12.51 10.33 -9.78
CA LEU A 298 13.00 10.45 -11.16
C LEU A 298 12.00 11.21 -12.03
N LEU A 299 10.73 10.83 -11.97
CA LEU A 299 9.68 11.54 -12.69
C LEU A 299 9.49 12.95 -12.11
N ALA A 300 9.49 13.11 -10.79
CA ALA A 300 9.38 14.42 -10.16
C ALA A 300 10.45 15.41 -10.64
N ARG A 301 11.73 15.00 -10.68
CA ARG A 301 12.82 15.82 -11.22
C ARG A 301 12.60 16.17 -12.69
N ARG A 302 12.23 15.18 -13.51
CA ARG A 302 11.93 15.41 -14.92
C ARG A 302 10.81 16.42 -15.13
N LEU A 303 9.75 16.38 -14.33
CA LEU A 303 8.64 17.34 -14.45
C LEU A 303 9.03 18.74 -13.96
N ARG A 304 9.79 18.84 -12.87
CA ARG A 304 10.38 20.11 -12.42
C ARG A 304 11.21 20.75 -13.54
N ASP A 305 12.10 19.98 -14.15
CA ASP A 305 12.99 20.49 -15.21
C ASP A 305 12.19 20.90 -16.46
N LYS A 306 11.16 20.13 -16.84
CA LYS A 306 10.23 20.50 -17.93
C LYS A 306 9.39 21.73 -17.62
N ALA A 307 9.03 21.96 -16.35
CA ALA A 307 8.17 23.07 -15.96
C ALA A 307 8.86 24.42 -16.15
N ASP A 308 10.19 24.45 -15.99
CA ASP A 308 11.03 25.65 -16.12
C ASP A 308 10.51 26.79 -15.23
N LEU A 309 10.61 26.55 -13.92
CA LEU A 309 10.12 27.41 -12.84
C LEU A 309 11.26 27.70 -11.87
N PRO A 310 11.19 28.80 -11.09
CA PRO A 310 12.21 29.12 -10.09
C PRO A 310 12.46 27.93 -9.13
N PRO A 311 13.73 27.60 -8.82
CA PRO A 311 14.07 26.42 -8.02
C PRO A 311 13.43 26.35 -6.63
N ASP A 312 13.16 27.50 -6.01
CA ASP A 312 12.49 27.65 -4.71
C ASP A 312 10.96 27.51 -4.79
N ARG A 313 10.39 27.58 -6.01
CA ARG A 313 8.94 27.50 -6.28
C ARG A 313 8.50 26.13 -6.76
N ALA A 314 9.41 25.27 -7.22
CA ALA A 314 9.15 23.89 -7.61
C ALA A 314 10.23 22.94 -7.05
N VAL A 315 9.97 22.39 -5.87
CA VAL A 315 10.98 21.65 -5.09
C VAL A 315 10.67 20.15 -5.06
N VAL A 316 11.67 19.29 -5.30
CA VAL A 316 11.51 17.83 -5.21
C VAL A 316 11.90 17.35 -3.81
N ILE A 317 10.96 16.76 -3.09
CA ILE A 317 11.12 16.23 -1.74
C ILE A 317 11.38 14.72 -1.80
N GLY A 318 12.62 14.32 -1.51
CA GLY A 318 13.03 12.91 -1.50
C GLY A 318 13.77 12.48 -0.24
N HIS A 319 13.81 13.33 0.77
CA HIS A 319 14.59 13.14 2.01
C HIS A 319 13.73 12.52 3.13
N VAL A 320 12.41 12.72 3.08
CA VAL A 320 11.45 12.09 3.98
C VAL A 320 11.32 10.61 3.60
N LYS A 321 11.73 9.73 4.53
CA LYS A 321 11.81 8.27 4.29
C LYS A 321 10.87 7.46 5.17
N THR A 322 9.98 8.10 5.93
CA THR A 322 9.04 7.42 6.83
C THR A 322 7.61 7.86 6.54
N PRO A 323 6.61 6.98 6.72
CA PRO A 323 5.20 7.34 6.65
C PRO A 323 4.83 8.48 7.61
N ARG A 324 5.29 8.41 8.87
CA ARG A 324 5.08 9.45 9.88
C ARG A 324 5.56 10.82 9.39
N GLY A 325 6.81 10.90 8.92
CA GLY A 325 7.37 12.15 8.40
C GLY A 325 6.59 12.70 7.21
N LEU A 326 6.06 11.84 6.32
CA LEU A 326 5.20 12.32 5.24
C LEU A 326 3.86 12.85 5.75
N VAL A 327 3.24 12.21 6.75
CA VAL A 327 1.99 12.70 7.34
C VAL A 327 2.19 14.06 8.00
N ASP A 328 3.30 14.25 8.70
CA ASP A 328 3.71 15.53 9.29
C ASP A 328 3.93 16.59 8.22
N VAL A 329 4.74 16.31 7.21
CA VAL A 329 5.01 17.28 6.13
C VAL A 329 3.76 17.54 5.29
N TYR A 330 2.90 16.55 5.03
CA TYR A 330 1.64 16.80 4.33
C TYR A 330 0.71 17.72 5.11
N SER A 331 0.79 17.74 6.44
CA SER A 331 -0.06 18.61 7.26
C SER A 331 0.22 20.10 7.08
N THR A 332 1.39 20.47 6.53
CA THR A 332 1.76 21.86 6.25
C THR A 332 1.20 22.38 4.91
N LEU A 333 0.62 21.49 4.09
CA LEU A 333 0.12 21.83 2.76
C LEU A 333 -1.27 22.47 2.80
N ASP A 334 -1.57 23.32 1.81
CA ASP A 334 -2.92 23.84 1.58
C ASP A 334 -3.82 22.82 0.89
N ILE A 335 -3.24 22.07 -0.06
CA ILE A 335 -3.90 21.02 -0.85
C ILE A 335 -2.83 20.05 -1.38
N LEU A 336 -3.20 18.78 -1.56
CA LEU A 336 -2.38 17.80 -2.25
C LEU A 336 -3.01 17.44 -3.61
N VAL A 337 -2.23 17.42 -4.67
CA VAL A 337 -2.57 16.79 -5.95
C VAL A 337 -1.90 15.42 -6.01
N GLY A 338 -2.68 14.38 -5.74
CA GLY A 338 -2.18 13.04 -5.44
C GLY A 338 -2.37 12.05 -6.58
N THR A 339 -1.30 11.63 -7.26
CA THR A 339 -1.38 10.47 -8.15
C THR A 339 -1.24 9.15 -7.37
N ARG A 340 -0.50 9.14 -6.25
CA ARG A 340 -0.38 7.94 -5.40
C ARG A 340 -1.57 7.87 -4.43
N MET A 341 -2.22 6.70 -4.32
CA MET A 341 -3.38 6.57 -3.42
C MET A 341 -3.01 6.81 -1.96
N HIS A 342 -1.87 6.31 -1.48
CA HIS A 342 -1.50 6.49 -0.07
C HIS A 342 -1.00 7.90 0.25
N SER A 343 -0.52 8.69 -0.72
CA SER A 343 -0.28 10.11 -0.47
C SER A 343 -1.61 10.83 -0.21
N SER A 344 -2.64 10.48 -0.97
CA SER A 344 -4.00 10.96 -0.75
C SER A 344 -4.52 10.61 0.65
N ILE A 345 -4.41 9.33 1.07
CA ILE A 345 -4.85 8.89 2.40
C ILE A 345 -4.09 9.63 3.50
N MET A 346 -2.76 9.73 3.41
CA MET A 346 -1.93 10.42 4.41
C MET A 346 -2.26 11.91 4.52
N ALA A 347 -2.48 12.60 3.39
CA ALA A 347 -2.91 14.00 3.41
C ALA A 347 -4.29 14.16 4.06
N MET A 348 -5.24 13.27 3.75
CA MET A 348 -6.58 13.30 4.36
C MET A 348 -6.54 12.99 5.86
N VAL A 349 -5.66 12.10 6.33
CA VAL A 349 -5.41 11.87 7.76
C VAL A 349 -4.96 13.17 8.46
N SER A 350 -4.23 14.03 7.76
CA SER A 350 -3.85 15.38 8.20
C SER A 350 -4.89 16.47 7.88
N ASN A 351 -6.11 16.09 7.50
CA ASN A 351 -7.20 16.99 7.10
C ASN A 351 -6.86 17.92 5.92
N VAL A 352 -5.87 17.55 5.10
CA VAL A 352 -5.48 18.29 3.91
C VAL A 352 -6.38 17.88 2.73
N PRO A 353 -7.04 18.84 2.06
CA PRO A 353 -7.80 18.59 0.85
C PRO A 353 -6.96 17.90 -0.22
N VAL A 354 -7.59 16.99 -0.98
CA VAL A 354 -6.91 16.22 -2.02
C VAL A 354 -7.67 16.32 -3.34
N LEU A 355 -6.94 16.62 -4.42
CA LEU A 355 -7.35 16.35 -5.78
C LEU A 355 -6.58 15.12 -6.28
N ALA A 356 -7.26 13.97 -6.44
CA ALA A 356 -6.61 12.74 -6.86
C ALA A 356 -6.56 12.62 -8.38
N VAL A 357 -5.37 12.29 -8.92
CA VAL A 357 -5.21 11.86 -10.32
C VAL A 357 -5.11 10.33 -10.31
N ALA A 358 -6.25 9.66 -10.47
CA ALA A 358 -6.39 8.24 -10.25
C ALA A 358 -5.81 7.40 -11.40
N TYR A 359 -4.70 6.71 -11.13
CA TYR A 359 -4.14 5.71 -12.06
C TYR A 359 -4.93 4.38 -12.10
N THR A 360 -5.87 4.21 -11.18
CA THR A 360 -6.86 3.14 -11.19
C THR A 360 -8.16 3.75 -10.68
N LEU A 361 -8.99 4.22 -11.61
CA LEU A 361 -10.15 5.06 -11.30
C LEU A 361 -11.08 4.43 -10.26
N LYS A 362 -11.49 3.17 -10.47
CA LYS A 362 -12.40 2.46 -9.56
C LYS A 362 -11.86 2.36 -8.13
N LYS A 363 -10.58 2.07 -7.97
CA LYS A 363 -9.91 1.96 -6.68
C LYS A 363 -9.87 3.30 -5.94
N HIS A 364 -9.56 4.39 -6.64
CA HIS A 364 -9.54 5.71 -6.00
C HIS A 364 -10.97 6.16 -5.65
N ARG A 365 -11.93 5.93 -6.55
CA ARG A 365 -13.35 6.23 -6.29
C ARG A 365 -13.90 5.47 -5.09
N GLY A 366 -13.60 4.17 -4.95
CA GLY A 366 -14.04 3.38 -3.80
C GLY A 366 -13.62 3.99 -2.47
N VAL A 367 -12.33 4.30 -2.33
CA VAL A 367 -11.78 4.96 -1.13
C VAL A 367 -12.37 6.36 -0.92
N PHE A 368 -12.43 7.19 -1.97
CA PHE A 368 -12.90 8.57 -1.86
C PHE A 368 -14.40 8.66 -1.61
N ARG A 369 -15.21 7.74 -2.16
CA ARG A 369 -16.66 7.66 -1.90
C ARG A 369 -16.94 7.35 -0.43
N GLY A 370 -16.19 6.44 0.18
CA GLY A 370 -16.33 6.09 1.59
C GLY A 370 -16.16 7.25 2.57
N ILE A 371 -15.60 8.38 2.10
CA ILE A 371 -15.39 9.60 2.89
C ILE A 371 -16.06 10.83 2.27
N GLY A 372 -16.94 10.68 1.27
CA GLY A 372 -17.66 11.79 0.63
C GLY A 372 -16.80 12.70 -0.26
N MET A 373 -15.68 12.21 -0.77
CA MET A 373 -14.69 12.97 -1.55
C MET A 373 -14.65 12.58 -3.04
N GLU A 374 -15.55 11.73 -3.53
CA GLU A 374 -15.53 11.17 -4.90
C GLU A 374 -15.45 12.23 -6.00
N ARG A 375 -16.02 13.43 -5.77
CA ARG A 375 -15.96 14.57 -6.71
C ARG A 375 -14.54 15.07 -7.01
N TRP A 376 -13.57 14.76 -6.14
CA TRP A 376 -12.18 15.20 -6.26
C TRP A 376 -11.27 14.14 -6.90
N VAL A 377 -11.84 13.23 -7.68
CA VAL A 377 -11.09 12.17 -8.38
C VAL A 377 -11.14 12.39 -9.89
N CYS A 378 -10.00 12.72 -10.47
CA CYS A 378 -9.77 12.78 -11.92
C CYS A 378 -9.21 11.45 -12.42
N ASP A 379 -9.61 11.00 -13.62
CA ASP A 379 -9.05 9.81 -14.25
C ASP A 379 -7.76 10.15 -15.00
N ILE A 380 -6.67 9.42 -14.72
CA ILE A 380 -5.38 9.61 -15.41
C ILE A 380 -5.51 9.36 -16.92
N GLU A 381 -6.44 8.49 -17.34
CA GLU A 381 -6.62 8.08 -18.73
C GLU A 381 -7.21 9.20 -19.61
N THR A 382 -7.87 10.21 -19.01
CA THR A 382 -8.63 11.25 -19.75
C THR A 382 -8.21 12.68 -19.41
N ILE A 383 -7.14 12.81 -18.62
CA ILE A 383 -6.68 14.10 -18.10
C ILE A 383 -5.89 14.87 -19.15
N ASN A 384 -6.05 16.20 -19.14
CA ASN A 384 -5.21 17.14 -19.87
C ASN A 384 -5.00 18.40 -19.01
N GLY A 385 -4.16 19.33 -19.48
CA GLY A 385 -3.82 20.55 -18.74
C GLY A 385 -5.05 21.36 -18.31
N ASP A 386 -5.92 21.69 -19.26
CA ASP A 386 -7.11 22.53 -18.99
C ASP A 386 -8.07 21.87 -17.99
N ARG A 387 -8.37 20.58 -18.18
CA ARG A 387 -9.26 19.82 -17.28
C ARG A 387 -8.69 19.72 -15.87
N LEU A 388 -7.38 19.47 -15.74
CA LEU A 388 -6.73 19.37 -14.44
C LEU A 388 -6.67 20.73 -13.73
N ILE A 389 -6.35 21.81 -14.46
CA ILE A 389 -6.35 23.16 -13.91
C ILE A 389 -7.76 23.55 -13.45
N GLU A 390 -8.80 23.25 -14.22
CA GLU A 390 -10.18 23.54 -13.83
C GLU A 390 -10.62 22.74 -12.59
N ALA A 391 -10.33 21.44 -12.56
CA ALA A 391 -10.59 20.62 -11.38
C ALA A 391 -9.82 21.12 -10.15
N PHE A 392 -8.58 21.58 -10.33
CA PHE A 392 -7.77 22.19 -9.28
C PHE A 392 -8.35 23.51 -8.80
N ARG A 393 -8.82 24.40 -9.68
CA ARG A 393 -9.49 25.65 -9.30
C ARG A 393 -10.71 25.39 -8.42
N GLN A 394 -11.54 24.42 -8.79
CA GLN A 394 -12.70 24.02 -8.00
C GLN A 394 -12.28 23.46 -6.63
N ALA A 395 -11.28 22.57 -6.60
CA ALA A 395 -10.76 22.00 -5.36
C ALA A 395 -10.12 23.06 -4.45
N TRP A 396 -9.40 24.01 -5.03
CA TRP A 396 -8.78 25.14 -4.35
C TRP A 396 -9.82 26.07 -3.73
N ALA A 397 -10.88 26.41 -4.48
CA ALA A 397 -11.98 27.23 -3.98
C ALA A 397 -12.69 26.55 -2.80
N ALA A 398 -12.94 25.24 -2.90
CA ALA A 398 -13.60 24.46 -1.86
C ALA A 398 -12.67 24.02 -0.70
N ARG A 399 -11.37 24.32 -0.74
CA ARG A 399 -10.36 23.73 0.18
C ARG A 399 -10.69 23.91 1.67
N LYS A 400 -11.23 25.07 2.06
CA LYS A 400 -11.60 25.35 3.46
C LYS A 400 -12.82 24.53 3.90
N GLU A 401 -13.81 24.35 3.02
CA GLU A 401 -14.97 23.48 3.25
C GLU A 401 -14.51 22.02 3.35
N THR A 402 -13.71 21.57 2.39
CA THR A 402 -13.15 20.22 2.37
C THR A 402 -12.34 19.90 3.63
N ARG A 403 -11.52 20.84 4.12
CA ARG A 403 -10.77 20.66 5.39
C ARG A 403 -11.72 20.46 6.59
N ARG A 404 -12.81 21.23 6.67
CA ARG A 404 -13.83 21.06 7.73
C ARG A 404 -14.57 19.72 7.61
N HIS A 405 -14.86 19.28 6.39
CA HIS A 405 -15.47 17.98 6.12
C HIS A 405 -14.55 16.83 6.57
N LEU A 406 -13.27 16.87 6.20
CA LEU A 406 -12.27 15.89 6.62
C LEU A 406 -12.13 15.85 8.15
N ALA A 407 -12.04 17.01 8.81
CA ALA A 407 -11.93 17.08 10.27
C ALA A 407 -13.13 16.43 11.00
N ARG A 408 -14.32 16.43 10.39
CA ARG A 408 -15.51 15.76 10.92
C ARG A 408 -15.55 14.26 10.59
N THR A 409 -15.07 13.86 9.42
CA THR A 409 -15.26 12.51 8.88
C THR A 409 -14.12 11.57 9.25
N ILE A 410 -12.87 12.05 9.19
CA ILE A 410 -11.65 11.24 9.37
C ILE A 410 -11.57 10.55 10.74
N PRO A 411 -11.99 11.16 11.87
CA PRO A 411 -11.99 10.46 13.15
C PRO A 411 -12.81 9.16 13.14
N ALA A 412 -14.00 9.17 12.54
CA ALA A 412 -14.85 7.99 12.44
C ALA A 412 -14.26 6.94 11.48
N VAL A 413 -13.70 7.38 10.34
CA VAL A 413 -13.00 6.51 9.38
C VAL A 413 -11.80 5.83 10.03
N ARG A 414 -11.02 6.58 10.83
CA ARG A 414 -9.90 6.05 11.60
C ARG A 414 -10.36 5.00 12.60
N GLN A 415 -11.41 5.27 13.38
CA GLN A 415 -11.95 4.28 14.33
C GLN A 415 -12.42 3.00 13.61
N ALA A 416 -13.07 3.13 12.46
CA ALA A 416 -13.46 1.98 11.64
C ALA A 416 -12.25 1.20 11.09
N ALA A 417 -11.18 1.88 10.67
CA ALA A 417 -9.94 1.23 10.22
C ALA A 417 -9.30 0.39 11.34
N LEU A 418 -9.34 0.88 12.58
CA LEU A 418 -8.79 0.18 13.76
C LEU A 418 -9.54 -1.12 14.10
N GLN A 419 -10.81 -1.26 13.69
CA GLN A 419 -11.61 -2.46 13.94
C GLN A 419 -11.04 -3.73 13.28
N ALA A 420 -10.21 -3.58 12.23
CA ALA A 420 -9.62 -4.71 11.52
C ALA A 420 -8.89 -5.68 12.47
N SER A 421 -8.06 -5.14 13.36
CA SER A 421 -7.31 -5.94 14.34
C SER A 421 -8.20 -6.57 15.42
N HIS A 422 -9.20 -5.83 15.93
CA HIS A 422 -10.14 -6.33 16.93
C HIS A 422 -10.96 -7.52 16.41
N LEU A 423 -11.43 -7.46 15.15
CA LEU A 423 -12.15 -8.56 14.52
C LEU A 423 -11.28 -9.83 14.40
N ILE A 424 -10.01 -9.66 14.01
CA ILE A 424 -9.05 -10.77 13.91
C ILE A 424 -8.75 -11.37 15.28
N ALA A 425 -8.50 -10.54 16.29
CA ALA A 425 -8.24 -11.00 17.65
C ALA A 425 -9.43 -11.76 18.24
N ALA A 426 -10.64 -11.23 18.11
CA ALA A 426 -11.85 -11.87 18.61
C ALA A 426 -12.12 -13.23 17.94
N ASP A 427 -11.97 -13.34 16.62
CA ASP A 427 -12.14 -14.63 15.93
C ASP A 427 -11.03 -15.64 16.30
N TRP A 428 -9.80 -15.16 16.51
CA TRP A 428 -8.70 -16.00 16.98
C TRP A 428 -8.96 -16.58 18.37
N GLU A 429 -9.39 -15.75 19.33
CA GLU A 429 -9.73 -16.18 20.69
C GLU A 429 -10.86 -17.21 20.71
N ASN A 430 -11.94 -16.95 19.96
CA ASN A 430 -13.05 -17.88 19.80
C ASN A 430 -12.59 -19.22 19.20
N MET A 431 -11.72 -19.18 18.19
CA MET A 431 -11.16 -20.39 17.59
C MET A 431 -10.31 -21.17 18.60
N ARG A 432 -9.49 -20.48 19.42
CA ARG A 432 -8.64 -21.14 20.43
C ARG A 432 -9.48 -21.82 21.51
N ALA A 433 -10.46 -21.11 22.07
CA ALA A 433 -11.39 -21.66 23.07
C ALA A 433 -12.17 -22.88 22.53
N SER A 434 -12.59 -22.84 21.27
CA SER A 434 -13.30 -23.98 20.65
C SER A 434 -12.44 -25.24 20.47
N LYS A 435 -11.11 -25.10 20.39
CA LYS A 435 -10.18 -26.23 20.32
C LYS A 435 -9.91 -26.80 21.71
N GLU A 436 -9.76 -25.95 22.71
CA GLU A 436 -9.58 -26.35 24.11
C GLU A 436 -10.79 -27.14 24.62
N ASN A 437 -12.02 -26.76 24.24
CA ASN A 437 -13.23 -27.49 24.63
C ASN A 437 -13.46 -28.83 23.86
N ARG A 438 -12.66 -29.13 22.84
CA ARG A 438 -12.78 -30.35 22.01
C ARG A 438 -11.66 -31.36 22.23
N GLY A 439 -10.59 -30.97 22.92
CA GLY A 439 -9.49 -31.84 23.35
C GLY A 439 -9.69 -32.26 24.79
#